data_AF-A0A453K1H8-F1
#
_entry.id   AF-A0A453K1H8-F1
#
_cell.length_a   1.000
_cell.length_b   1.000
_cell.length_c   1.000
_cell.angle_alpha   90.00
_cell.angle_beta   90.00
_cell.angle_gamma   90.00
#
_symmetry.space_group_name_H-M   'P 1'
#
loop_
_entity.id
_entity.type
_entity.pdbx_description
1 polymer ?
#
loop_
_entity_poly.entity_id
_entity_poly.type
_entity_poly.pdbx_seq_one_letter_code
_entity_poly.pdbx_strand_id
1 'polypeptide(L)'
;MYYYGLVMEIDPLDATLFANRSLCWLRMREGDRALADAQRCKMLRPGWSKAWYREGSALSFMEDYQGAVDAFQEALRLDPESSEIKKMLSEAKSKATR
;
A
#
# COMPACT_ATOMS: atom_id res chain seq x y z
N MET A 1 19.73 -34.57 0.65
CA MET A 1 20.04 -33.29 1.32
C MET A 1 19.18 -32.24 0.62
N TYR A 2 18.13 -31.78 1.28
CA TYR A 2 17.09 -30.92 0.70
C TYR A 2 17.69 -29.58 0.25
N TYR A 3 17.14 -29.02 -0.83
CA TYR A 3 17.50 -27.75 -1.44
C TYR A 3 17.39 -26.57 -0.45
N TYR A 4 18.41 -26.36 0.38
CA TYR A 4 18.53 -25.23 1.32
C TYR A 4 19.67 -24.25 0.92
N GLY A 5 20.17 -24.35 -0.31
CA GLY A 5 21.32 -23.54 -0.79
C GLY A 5 20.98 -22.31 -1.63
N LEU A 6 19.68 -22.03 -1.85
CA LEU A 6 19.22 -20.91 -2.68
C LEU A 6 18.22 -20.02 -1.94
N VAL A 7 18.33 -19.97 -0.62
CA VAL A 7 17.85 -18.83 0.17
C VAL A 7 18.88 -17.71 -0.01
N MET A 8 18.96 -17.18 -1.23
CA MET A 8 19.57 -15.87 -1.46
C MET A 8 18.75 -14.89 -0.62
N GLU A 9 19.37 -14.41 0.47
CA GLU A 9 19.05 -13.17 1.17
C GLU A 9 17.62 -12.66 0.94
N ILE A 10 16.64 -13.30 1.58
CA ILE A 10 15.38 -12.63 1.85
C ILE A 10 15.72 -11.61 2.92
N ASP A 11 16.14 -10.42 2.49
CA ASP A 11 16.33 -9.30 3.38
C ASP A 11 15.00 -9.08 4.12
N PRO A 12 14.96 -9.24 5.47
CA PRO A 12 13.75 -9.03 6.26
C PRO A 12 13.21 -7.59 6.20
N LEU A 13 13.89 -6.71 5.47
CA LEU A 13 13.61 -5.30 5.26
C LEU A 13 13.04 -4.97 3.86
N ASP A 14 12.64 -5.97 3.06
CA ASP A 14 12.05 -5.67 1.75
C ASP A 14 10.64 -5.09 1.90
N ALA A 15 10.51 -3.77 1.66
CA ALA A 15 9.23 -3.08 1.57
C ALA A 15 8.23 -3.81 0.64
N THR A 16 8.72 -4.56 -0.36
CA THR A 16 7.89 -5.38 -1.25
C THR A 16 7.15 -6.50 -0.53
N LEU A 17 7.78 -7.14 0.46
CA LEU A 17 7.14 -8.16 1.28
C LEU A 17 5.96 -7.58 2.05
N PHE A 18 6.17 -6.46 2.74
CA PHE A 18 5.11 -5.76 3.46
C PHE A 18 4.01 -5.29 2.51
N ALA A 19 4.35 -4.83 1.30
CA ALA A 19 3.35 -4.35 0.33
C ALA A 19 2.48 -5.50 -0.22
N ASN A 20 3.06 -6.68 -0.39
CA ASN A 20 2.34 -7.88 -0.78
C ASN A 20 1.49 -8.42 0.37
N ARG A 21 2.02 -8.43 1.59
CA ARG A 21 1.29 -8.87 2.78
C ARG A 21 0.13 -7.96 3.14
N SER A 22 0.30 -6.64 3.01
CA SER A 22 -0.77 -5.64 3.12
C SER A 22 -1.95 -5.95 2.17
N LEU A 23 -1.65 -6.30 0.91
CA LEU A 23 -2.68 -6.72 -0.04
C LEU A 23 -3.38 -8.02 0.37
N CYS A 24 -2.63 -8.99 0.92
CA CYS A 24 -3.23 -10.22 1.44
C CYS A 24 -4.17 -9.93 2.61
N TRP A 25 -3.78 -9.04 3.54
CA TRP A 25 -4.64 -8.62 4.64
C TRP A 25 -5.92 -7.95 4.15
N LEU A 26 -5.86 -7.08 3.13
CA LEU A 26 -7.05 -6.51 2.50
C LEU A 26 -8.00 -7.59 1.97
N ARG A 27 -7.47 -8.63 1.31
CA ARG A 27 -8.27 -9.76 0.82
C ARG A 27 -8.87 -10.59 1.96
N MET A 28 -8.19 -10.65 3.10
CA MET A 28 -8.69 -11.26 4.33
C MET A 28 -9.63 -10.34 5.13
N ARG A 29 -9.94 -9.14 4.61
CA ARG A 29 -10.75 -8.10 5.27
C ARG A 29 -10.16 -7.57 6.58
N GLU A 30 -8.83 -7.60 6.69
CA GLU A 30 -8.08 -7.17 7.85
C GLU A 30 -7.42 -5.80 7.59
N GLY A 31 -8.25 -4.75 7.60
CA GLY A 31 -7.84 -3.39 7.26
C GLY A 31 -6.70 -2.84 8.11
N ASP A 32 -6.77 -3.02 9.43
CA ASP A 32 -5.75 -2.51 10.36
C ASP A 32 -4.36 -3.11 10.11
N ARG A 33 -4.31 -4.43 9.86
CA ARG A 33 -3.05 -5.11 9.54
C ARG A 33 -2.53 -4.69 8.18
N ALA A 34 -3.42 -4.47 7.21
CA ALA A 34 -3.06 -3.94 5.91
C ALA A 34 -2.43 -2.55 6.01
N LEU A 35 -3.00 -1.68 6.84
CA LEU A 35 -2.49 -0.34 7.10
C LEU A 35 -1.12 -0.41 7.78
N ALA A 36 -0.97 -1.20 8.84
CA ALA A 36 0.29 -1.34 9.55
C ALA A 36 1.44 -1.81 8.63
N ASP A 37 1.17 -2.76 7.74
CA ASP A 37 2.15 -3.21 6.76
C ASP A 37 2.43 -2.15 5.69
N ALA A 38 1.42 -1.42 5.22
CA ALA A 38 1.61 -0.33 4.28
C ALA A 38 2.46 0.82 4.87
N GLN A 39 2.24 1.17 6.14
CA GLN A 39 3.05 2.16 6.85
C GLN A 39 4.51 1.71 7.01
N ARG A 40 4.76 0.42 7.28
CA ARG A 40 6.13 -0.12 7.27
C ARG A 40 6.76 -0.03 5.88
N CYS A 41 6.02 -0.30 4.80
CA CYS A 41 6.52 -0.10 3.44
C CYS A 41 6.97 1.34 3.22
N LYS A 42 6.15 2.30 3.68
CA LYS A 42 6.42 3.74 3.56
C LYS A 42 7.65 4.15 4.37
N MET A 43 7.81 3.63 5.59
CA MET A 43 9.01 3.89 6.40
C MET A 43 10.28 3.35 5.75
N LEU A 44 10.21 2.17 5.15
CA LEU A 44 11.36 1.55 4.47
C LEU A 44 11.69 2.22 3.14
N ARG A 45 10.67 2.63 2.38
CA ARG A 45 10.82 3.26 1.05
C ARG A 45 9.82 4.41 0.87
N PRO A 46 10.08 5.61 1.44
CA PRO A 46 9.15 6.73 1.38
C PRO A 46 8.94 7.27 -0.05
N GLY A 47 9.92 7.08 -0.94
CA GLY A 47 9.83 7.46 -2.36
C GLY A 47 9.13 6.42 -3.24
N TRP A 48 8.57 5.35 -2.67
CA TRP A 48 7.92 4.30 -3.46
C TRP A 48 6.41 4.52 -3.55
N SER A 49 5.93 4.94 -4.72
CA SER A 49 4.50 5.21 -4.97
C SER A 49 3.58 4.07 -4.52
N LYS A 50 4.03 2.82 -4.67
CA LYS A 50 3.26 1.62 -4.29
C LYS A 50 3.03 1.51 -2.78
N ALA A 51 3.94 2.03 -1.93
CA ALA A 51 3.74 2.03 -0.48
C ALA A 51 2.56 2.95 -0.09
N TRP A 52 2.56 4.17 -0.63
CA TRP A 52 1.47 5.12 -0.46
C TRP A 52 0.15 4.62 -1.05
N TYR A 53 0.20 3.96 -2.20
CA TYR A 53 -0.98 3.31 -2.78
C TYR A 53 -1.58 2.23 -1.87
N ARG A 54 -0.73 1.41 -1.23
CA ARG A 54 -1.19 0.38 -0.29
C ARG A 54 -1.82 0.99 0.95
N GLU A 55 -1.26 2.08 1.46
CA GLU A 55 -1.83 2.83 2.58
C GLU A 55 -3.18 3.42 2.22
N GLY A 56 -3.31 4.11 1.07
CA GLY A 56 -4.59 4.63 0.60
C GLY A 56 -5.64 3.55 0.36
N SER A 57 -5.21 2.36 -0.10
CA SER A 57 -6.10 1.20 -0.26
C SER A 57 -6.59 0.66 1.09
N ALA A 58 -5.70 0.60 2.09
CA ALA A 58 -6.05 0.18 3.45
C ALA A 58 -7.02 1.16 4.11
N LEU A 59 -6.74 2.46 4.02
CA LEU A 59 -7.60 3.52 4.56
C LEU A 59 -8.96 3.54 3.86
N SER A 60 -9.00 3.41 2.53
CA SER A 60 -10.25 3.29 1.77
C SER A 60 -11.08 2.07 2.17
N PHE A 61 -10.43 0.96 2.51
CA PHE A 61 -11.10 -0.25 2.99
C PHE A 61 -11.70 -0.05 4.38
N MET A 62 -11.04 0.72 5.24
CA MET A 62 -11.53 1.09 6.58
C MET A 62 -12.46 2.31 6.57
N GLU A 63 -12.87 2.76 5.38
CA GLU A 63 -13.76 3.91 5.18
C GLU A 63 -13.19 5.27 5.64
N ASP A 64 -11.88 5.32 5.94
CA ASP A 64 -11.16 6.58 6.13
C ASP A 64 -10.79 7.15 4.75
N TYR A 65 -11.81 7.71 4.08
CA TYR A 65 -11.65 8.24 2.73
C TYR A 65 -10.80 9.50 2.69
N GLN A 66 -10.79 10.30 3.77
CA GLN A 66 -9.95 11.50 3.82
C GLN A 66 -8.47 11.12 3.88
N GLY A 67 -8.09 10.20 4.78
CA GLY A 67 -6.73 9.68 4.83
C GLY A 67 -6.33 8.96 3.54
N ALA A 68 -7.27 8.25 2.91
CA ALA A 68 -7.02 7.61 1.63
C ALA A 68 -6.71 8.59 0.50
N VAL A 69 -7.44 9.72 0.44
CA VAL A 69 -7.18 10.78 -0.55
C VAL A 69 -5.76 11.31 -0.39
N ASP A 70 -5.35 11.63 0.83
CA ASP A 70 -4.02 12.17 1.11
C ASP A 70 -2.92 11.18 0.70
N ALA A 71 -3.09 9.90 1.05
CA ALA A 71 -2.14 8.85 0.67
C ALA A 71 -2.08 8.64 -0.86
N PHE A 72 -3.21 8.65 -1.56
CA PHE A 72 -3.22 8.52 -3.02
C PHE A 72 -2.68 9.77 -3.73
N GLN A 73 -2.81 10.96 -3.16
CA GLN A 73 -2.18 12.17 -3.68
C GLN A 73 -0.67 12.07 -3.64
N GLU A 74 -0.09 11.62 -2.52
CA GLU A 74 1.35 11.38 -2.43
C GLU A 74 1.82 10.26 -3.37
N ALA A 75 1.03 9.18 -3.48
CA ALA A 75 1.30 8.12 -4.45
C ALA A 75 1.37 8.66 -5.89
N LEU A 76 0.42 9.54 -6.25
CA LEU A 76 0.35 10.17 -7.58
C LEU A 76 1.47 11.19 -7.79
N ARG A 77 1.89 11.90 -6.76
CA ARG A 77 3.04 12.81 -6.84
C ARG A 77 4.34 12.06 -7.15
N LEU A 78 4.48 10.84 -6.64
CA LEU A 78 5.63 9.97 -6.89
C LEU A 78 5.55 9.22 -8.22
N ASP A 79 4.34 8.92 -8.71
CA ASP A 79 4.10 8.27 -10.00
C ASP A 79 2.92 8.94 -10.75
N PRO A 80 3.17 10.08 -11.41
CA PRO A 80 2.11 10.90 -12.01
C PRO A 80 1.42 10.26 -13.21
N GLU A 81 2.05 9.28 -13.85
CA GLU A 81 1.53 8.63 -15.06
C GLU A 81 0.61 7.44 -14.73
N SER A 82 0.56 7.02 -13.47
CA SER A 82 -0.24 5.88 -13.04
C SER A 82 -1.75 6.16 -13.14
N SER A 83 -2.38 5.55 -14.14
CA SER A 83 -3.84 5.59 -14.33
C SER A 83 -4.60 4.93 -13.18
N GLU A 84 -4.03 3.87 -12.58
CA GLU A 84 -4.61 3.17 -11.45
C GLU A 84 -4.68 4.08 -10.21
N ILE A 85 -3.61 4.80 -9.90
CA ILE A 85 -3.60 5.75 -8.77
C ILE A 85 -4.61 6.87 -9.00
N LYS A 86 -4.68 7.41 -10.22
CA LYS A 86 -5.67 8.45 -10.59
C LYS A 86 -7.11 7.97 -10.36
N LYS A 87 -7.40 6.72 -10.76
CA LYS A 87 -8.72 6.11 -10.57
C LYS A 87 -9.04 5.95 -9.08
N MET A 88 -8.13 5.36 -8.30
CA MET A 88 -8.34 5.17 -6.86
C MET A 88 -8.50 6.49 -6.11
N LEU A 89 -7.72 7.52 -6.46
CA LEU A 89 -7.87 8.86 -5.91
C LEU A 89 -9.25 9.46 -6.21
N SER A 90 -9.74 9.31 -7.44
CA SER A 90 -11.07 9.78 -7.83
C SER A 90 -12.18 9.06 -7.06
N GLU A 91 -12.06 7.75 -6.87
CA GLU A 91 -13.01 6.95 -6.09
C GLU A 91 -13.01 7.36 -4.61
N ALA A 92 -11.84 7.53 -4.01
CA ALA A 92 -11.70 8.00 -2.63
C ALA A 92 -12.30 9.38 -2.43
N LYS A 93 -12.05 10.35 -3.34
CA LYS A 93 -12.66 11.69 -3.29
C LYS A 93 -14.18 11.67 -3.39
N SER A 94 -14.71 10.85 -4.29
CA SER A 94 -16.16 10.68 -4.45
C SER A 94 -16.81 10.19 -3.15
N LYS A 95 -16.18 9.22 -2.48
CA LYS A 95 -16.66 8.69 -1.20
C LYS A 95 -16.45 9.64 -0.02
N ALA A 96 -15.38 10.42 -0.01
CA ALA A 96 -15.12 11.42 1.03
C ALA A 96 -16.12 12.59 1.01
N THR A 97 -16.74 12.85 -0.14
CA THR A 97 -17.70 13.96 -0.33
C THR A 97 -19.15 13.53 -0.07
N ARG A 98 -19.41 12.23 0.13
CA ARG A 98 -20.74 11.66 0.27
C ARG A 98 -21.09 11.41 1.74
#